data_AF-A0A015N5T1-F1
#
_entry.id   AF-A0A015N5T1-F1
#
_cell.length_a   1.000
_cell.length_b   1.000
_cell.length_c   1.000
_cell.angle_alpha   90.00
_cell.angle_beta   90.00
_cell.angle_gamma   90.00
#
_symmetry.space_group_name_H-M   'P 1'
#
loop_
_entity.id
_entity.type
_entity.pdbx_description
1 polymer ?
#
loop_
_entity_poly.entity_id
_entity_poly.type
_entity_poly.pdbx_seq_one_letter_code
_entity_poly.pdbx_strand_id
1 'polypeptide(L)'
;MCAIPPHLRPKWASKMAELISSGGILIALMFPISNHTDGPPYALSTEIYQELLGENFIREYFDENPNSFERRKGKEHMSVWRRK
;
A
#
# COMPACT_ATOMS: atom_id res chain seq x y z
N MET A 1 -1.81 5.86 0.17
CA MET A 1 -1.25 6.10 -1.19
C MET A 1 -2.26 6.67 -2.19
N CYS A 2 -3.56 6.38 -2.13
CA CYS A 2 -4.52 6.85 -3.14
C CYS A 2 -4.72 8.38 -3.18
N ALA A 3 -4.29 9.12 -2.17
CA ALA A 3 -4.27 10.58 -2.19
C ALA A 3 -2.99 11.18 -2.81
N ILE A 4 -1.98 10.35 -3.10
CA ILE A 4 -0.69 10.79 -3.65
C ILE A 4 -0.71 10.62 -5.17
N PRO A 5 -0.40 11.67 -5.95
CA PRO A 5 -0.23 11.56 -7.40
C PRO A 5 0.69 10.39 -7.78
N PRO A 6 0.34 9.57 -8.80
CA PRO A 6 1.08 8.34 -9.12
C PRO A 6 2.60 8.52 -9.26
N HIS A 7 3.04 9.62 -9.89
CA HIS A 7 4.45 9.93 -10.11
C HIS A 7 5.25 10.21 -8.82
N LEU A 8 4.59 10.43 -7.67
CA LEU A 8 5.23 10.66 -6.37
C LEU A 8 5.31 9.38 -5.51
N ARG A 9 4.70 8.26 -5.94
CA ARG A 9 4.67 7.02 -5.15
C ARG A 9 6.05 6.38 -4.93
N PRO A 10 7.01 6.41 -5.89
CA PRO A 10 8.38 5.96 -5.62
C PRO A 10 9.06 6.76 -4.49
N LYS A 11 8.85 8.09 -4.46
CA LYS A 11 9.36 8.94 -3.38
C LYS A 11 8.72 8.59 -2.03
N TRP A 12 7.42 8.29 -2.02
CA TRP A 12 6.75 7.81 -0.81
C TRP A 12 7.40 6.51 -0.29
N ALA A 13 7.66 5.53 -1.17
CA ALA A 13 8.24 4.26 -0.78
C ALA A 13 9.66 4.40 -0.22
N SER A 14 10.50 5.18 -0.90
CA SER A 14 11.84 5.53 -0.42
C SER A 14 11.79 6.24 0.94
N LYS A 15 10.85 7.18 1.13
CA LYS A 15 10.70 7.88 2.40
C LYS A 15 10.25 6.95 3.53
N MET A 16 9.38 5.97 3.27
CA MET A 16 9.01 4.98 4.28
C MET A 16 10.22 4.11 4.67
N ALA A 17 11.09 3.76 3.72
CA ALA A 17 12.30 2.98 4.00
C ALA A 17 13.36 3.74 4.81
N GLU A 18 13.39 5.08 4.70
CA GLU A 18 14.23 5.98 5.49
C GLU A 18 13.70 6.14 6.93
N LEU A 19 12.38 6.28 7.08
CA LEU A 19 11.75 6.57 8.37
C LEU A 19 11.61 5.34 9.29
N ILE A 20 11.49 4.16 8.71
CA ILE A 20 11.25 2.92 9.46
C ILE A 20 12.60 2.21 9.67
N SER A 21 12.99 2.03 10.93
CA SER A 21 14.19 1.27 11.31
C SER A 21 14.16 -0.17 10.78
N SER A 22 15.32 -0.77 10.55
CA SER A 22 15.43 -2.21 10.22
C SER A 22 14.69 -3.05 11.27
N GLY A 23 13.94 -4.06 10.81
CA GLY A 23 13.04 -4.87 11.63
C GLY A 23 11.69 -4.21 11.97
N GLY A 24 11.52 -2.92 11.72
CA GLY A 24 10.28 -2.17 11.91
C GLY A 24 9.17 -2.57 10.93
N ILE A 25 7.94 -2.16 11.23
CA ILE A 25 6.73 -2.60 10.53
C ILE A 25 6.02 -1.44 9.83
N LEU A 26 5.68 -1.63 8.56
CA LEU A 26 4.74 -0.82 7.79
C LEU A 26 3.44 -1.61 7.58
N ILE A 27 2.32 -1.07 8.07
CA ILE A 27 0.98 -1.64 7.83
C ILE A 27 0.28 -0.77 6.80
N ALA A 28 -0.22 -1.38 5.72
CA ALA A 28 -0.93 -0.68 4.66
C ALA A 28 -2.32 -1.27 4.44
N LEU A 29 -3.34 -0.46 4.71
CA LEU A 29 -4.70 -0.67 4.22
C LEU A 29 -4.80 -0.07 2.81
N MET A 30 -4.82 -0.94 1.81
CA MET A 30 -4.80 -0.60 0.41
C MET A 30 -6.21 -0.25 -0.06
N PHE A 31 -6.47 1.04 -0.31
CA PHE A 31 -7.76 1.53 -0.79
C PHE A 31 -7.56 2.63 -1.85
N PRO A 32 -8.34 2.68 -2.94
CA PRO A 32 -9.25 1.65 -3.44
C PRO A 32 -8.54 0.65 -4.36
N ILE A 33 -8.81 -0.64 -4.19
CA ILE A 33 -8.46 -1.68 -5.18
C ILE A 33 -9.45 -1.56 -6.35
N SER A 34 -8.99 -1.02 -7.48
CA SER A 34 -9.82 -0.75 -8.66
C SER A 34 -8.95 -0.38 -9.88
N ASN A 35 -9.58 -0.06 -11.01
CA ASN A 35 -8.92 0.28 -12.28
C ASN A 35 -9.41 1.60 -12.93
N HIS A 36 -10.05 2.49 -12.16
CA HIS A 36 -10.46 3.81 -12.65
C HIS A 36 -9.25 4.74 -12.86
N THR A 37 -9.39 5.76 -13.70
CA THR A 37 -8.26 6.59 -14.15
C THR A 37 -8.23 7.99 -13.54
N ASP A 38 -9.32 8.42 -12.91
CA ASP A 38 -9.44 9.67 -12.19
C ASP A 38 -8.91 9.58 -10.74
N GLY A 39 -8.95 10.70 -10.03
CA GLY A 39 -8.57 10.77 -8.63
C GLY A 39 -8.35 12.21 -8.15
N PRO A 40 -8.12 12.41 -6.85
CA PRO A 40 -8.12 11.40 -5.79
C PRO A 40 -9.55 10.94 -5.36
N PRO A 41 -9.72 9.73 -4.81
CA PRO A 41 -8.67 8.74 -4.56
C PRO A 41 -8.25 8.02 -5.84
N TYR A 42 -6.96 8.01 -6.17
CA TYR A 42 -6.44 7.28 -7.33
C TYR A 42 -6.54 5.76 -7.11
N ALA A 43 -6.86 5.03 -8.18
CA ALA A 43 -6.80 3.58 -8.21
C ALA A 43 -5.44 3.02 -7.74
N LEU A 44 -5.51 1.92 -7.00
CA LEU A 44 -4.39 1.12 -6.53
C LEU A 44 -4.62 -0.36 -6.87
N SER A 45 -3.53 -1.11 -6.86
CA SER A 45 -3.52 -2.56 -6.95
C SER A 45 -2.47 -3.11 -5.99
N THR A 46 -2.51 -4.41 -5.72
CA THR A 46 -1.53 -5.11 -4.87
C THR A 46 -0.12 -5.06 -5.45
N GLU A 47 -0.02 -5.08 -6.77
CA GLU A 47 1.23 -5.09 -7.54
C GLU A 47 1.98 -3.78 -7.35
N ILE A 48 1.26 -2.64 -7.34
CA ILE A 48 1.86 -1.33 -7.06
C ILE A 48 2.61 -1.33 -5.72
N TYR A 49 2.04 -1.95 -4.68
CA TYR A 49 2.73 -2.04 -3.38
C TYR A 49 3.94 -2.97 -3.43
N GLN A 50 3.82 -4.09 -4.14
CA GLN A 50 4.91 -5.06 -4.29
C GLN A 50 6.10 -4.45 -5.04
N GLU A 51 5.85 -3.72 -6.13
CA GLU A 51 6.88 -3.02 -6.91
C GLU A 51 7.56 -1.92 -6.09
N LEU A 52 6.78 -1.15 -5.33
CA LEU A 52 7.30 -0.01 -4.56
C LEU A 52 8.06 -0.43 -3.29
N LEU A 53 7.59 -1.46 -2.58
CA LEU A 53 8.09 -1.82 -1.25
C LEU A 53 9.05 -3.01 -1.28
N GLY A 54 8.97 -3.89 -2.28
CA GLY A 54 9.70 -5.17 -2.30
C GLY A 54 11.22 -5.07 -2.26
N GLU A 55 11.78 -3.93 -2.69
CA GLU A 55 13.22 -3.66 -2.59
C GLU A 55 13.68 -3.56 -1.12
N ASN A 56 12.96 -2.81 -0.28
CA ASN A 56 13.38 -2.45 1.08
C ASN A 56 12.61 -3.18 2.19
N PHE A 57 11.53 -3.87 1.85
CA PHE A 57 10.65 -4.54 2.80
C PHE A 57 10.36 -5.98 2.38
N ILE A 58 9.96 -6.80 3.35
CA ILE A 58 9.44 -8.16 3.18
C ILE A 58 7.98 -8.15 3.59
N ARG A 59 7.07 -8.62 2.72
CA ARG A 59 5.65 -8.76 3.07
C ARG A 59 5.48 -9.99 3.96
N GLU A 60 5.09 -9.77 5.21
CA GLU A 60 4.89 -10.85 6.19
C GLU A 60 3.44 -11.29 6.28
N TYR A 61 2.51 -10.43 5.91
CA TYR A 61 1.09 -10.71 5.97
C TYR A 61 0.34 -10.01 4.85
N PHE A 62 -0.72 -10.66 4.37
CA PHE A 62 -1.62 -10.15 3.36
C PHE A 62 -3.03 -10.70 3.60
N ASP A 63 -4.02 -9.81 3.49
CA ASP A 63 -5.44 -10.12 3.65
C ASP A 63 -6.24 -9.41 2.56
N GLU A 64 -6.89 -10.18 1.71
CA GLU A 64 -7.73 -9.68 0.61
C GLU A 64 -9.11 -9.21 1.08
N ASN A 65 -9.51 -9.56 2.30
CA ASN A 65 -10.82 -9.21 2.84
C ASN A 65 -10.74 -8.81 4.33
N PRO A 66 -10.00 -7.73 4.65
CA PRO A 66 -9.89 -7.23 6.00
C PRO A 66 -11.25 -6.73 6.50
N ASN A 67 -11.37 -6.60 7.83
CA ASN A 67 -12.56 -5.99 8.42
C ASN A 67 -12.76 -4.57 7.88
N SER A 68 -13.77 -4.42 7.03
CA SER A 68 -13.98 -3.22 6.20
C SER A 68 -15.31 -2.56 6.50
N PHE A 69 -15.34 -1.24 6.39
CA PHE A 69 -16.59 -0.49 6.40
C PHE A 69 -17.46 -0.89 5.21
N GLU A 70 -18.78 -0.95 5.40
CA GLU A 70 -19.72 -1.52 4.42
C GLU A 70 -19.54 -0.97 2.99
N ARG A 71 -19.34 0.35 2.84
CA ARG A 71 -19.15 1.00 1.52
C ARG A 71 -17.83 0.65 0.82
N ARG A 72 -16.88 0.04 1.54
CA ARG A 72 -15.53 -0.28 1.06
C ARG A 72 -15.24 -1.79 1.01
N LYS A 73 -16.18 -2.63 1.48
CA LYS A 73 -16.07 -4.09 1.35
C LYS A 73 -15.75 -4.50 -0.09
N GLY A 74 -14.77 -5.38 -0.26
CA GLY A 74 -14.30 -5.85 -1.56
C GLY A 74 -13.48 -4.82 -2.36
N LYS A 75 -13.12 -3.68 -1.76
CA LYS A 75 -12.32 -2.61 -2.39
C LYS A 75 -11.06 -2.28 -1.58
N GLU A 76 -10.79 -3.04 -0.52
CA GLU A 76 -9.67 -2.82 0.39
C GLU A 76 -8.95 -4.14 0.66
N HIS A 77 -7.62 -4.14 0.60
CA HIS A 77 -6.77 -5.24 1.08
C HIS A 77 -5.87 -4.73 2.21
N MET A 78 -5.44 -5.59 3.13
CA MET A 78 -4.45 -5.24 4.16
C MET A 78 -3.13 -5.97 3.92
N SER A 79 -2.02 -5.30 4.19
CA SER A 79 -0.69 -5.92 4.17
C SER A 79 0.19 -5.42 5.30
N VAL A 80 1.08 -6.29 5.77
CA VAL A 80 2.10 -5.97 6.78
C VAL A 80 3.46 -6.25 6.17
N TRP A 81 4.36 -5.26 6.29
CA TRP A 81 5.68 -5.27 5.69
C TRP A 81 6.74 -5.04 6.76
N ARG A 82 7.73 -5.92 6.85
CA ARG A 82 8.91 -5.73 7.70
C ARG A 82 10.04 -5.08 6.93
N ARG A 83 10.63 -4.02 7.50
CA ARG A 83 11.82 -3.38 6.94
C ARG A 83 13.01 -4.34 7.02
N LYS A 84 13.69 -4.57 5.90
CA LYS A 84 14.96 -5.30 5.82
C LYS A 84 16.04 -4.57 6.64
#